data_AF-A0A969FPW9-F1
#
_entry.id   AF-A0A969FPW9-F1
#
_cell.length_a   1.000
_cell.length_b   1.000
_cell.length_c   1.000
_cell.angle_alpha   90.00
_cell.angle_beta   90.00
_cell.angle_gamma   90.00
#
_symmetry.space_group_name_H-M   'P 1'
#
loop_
_entity.id
_entity.type
_entity.pdbx_description
1 polymer ?
#
loop_
_entity_poly.entity_id
_entity_poly.type
_entity_poly.pdbx_seq_one_letter_code
_entity_poly.pdbx_strand_id
1 'polypeptide(L)'
;MSGWQPAGSGLEAKVTNRGQLMIREAGKYPSNDDYPHFIVSFDSQGNVKDFHSSDSRYGSRFGQNEIVATALAVLRAKGML
;
A
#
# COMPACT_ATOMS: atom_id res chain seq x y z
N MET A 1 16.35 -5.47 1.92
CA MET A 1 15.18 -4.88 1.24
C MET A 1 13.94 -5.38 1.97
N SER A 2 13.10 -4.50 2.51
CA SER A 2 11.87 -4.89 3.20
C SER A 2 10.90 -5.50 2.19
N GLY A 3 10.59 -6.79 2.35
CA GLY A 3 9.57 -7.46 1.55
C GLY A 3 8.17 -6.93 1.85
N TRP A 4 7.18 -7.44 1.12
CA TRP A 4 5.77 -7.22 1.41
C TRP A 4 5.44 -7.69 2.83
N GLN A 5 4.69 -6.88 3.58
CA GLN A 5 4.29 -7.15 4.96
C GLN A 5 2.77 -7.12 5.10
N PRO A 6 2.18 -7.97 5.95
CA PRO A 6 0.75 -7.91 6.22
C PRO A 6 0.31 -6.51 6.67
N ALA A 7 -0.73 -5.98 6.02
CA ALA A 7 -1.28 -4.64 6.26
C ALA A 7 -2.73 -4.68 6.78
N GLY A 8 -3.25 -5.88 7.07
CA GLY A 8 -4.62 -6.10 7.56
C GLY A 8 -5.64 -6.33 6.44
N SER A 9 -6.81 -6.87 6.78
CA SER A 9 -7.94 -7.10 5.85
C SER A 9 -7.62 -7.92 4.59
N GLY A 10 -6.59 -8.78 4.66
CA GLY A 10 -6.11 -9.53 3.49
C GLY A 10 -5.29 -8.69 2.51
N LEU A 11 -4.75 -7.57 2.95
CA LEU A 11 -3.80 -6.73 2.21
C LEU A 11 -2.38 -6.95 2.72
N GLU A 12 -1.42 -6.75 1.83
CA GLU A 12 -0.02 -6.58 2.15
C GLU A 12 0.50 -5.26 1.60
N ALA A 13 1.46 -4.68 2.30
CA ALA A 13 2.04 -3.39 1.98
C ALA A 13 3.57 -3.45 2.00
N LYS A 14 4.17 -2.61 1.17
CA LYS A 14 5.62 -2.41 1.07
C LYS A 14 5.90 -0.92 1.01
N VAL A 15 6.79 -0.45 1.89
CA VAL A 15 7.31 0.92 1.83
C VAL A 15 8.46 0.92 0.83
N THR A 16 8.42 1.81 -0.15
CA THR A 16 9.51 2.00 -1.11
C THR A 16 10.57 2.92 -0.54
N ASN A 17 11.78 2.89 -1.11
CA ASN A 17 12.86 3.82 -0.74
C ASN A 17 12.52 5.30 -1.00
N ARG A 18 11.44 5.58 -1.73
CA ARG A 18 10.94 6.94 -2.02
C ARG A 18 9.87 7.39 -1.02
N GLY A 19 9.61 6.62 0.04
CA GLY A 19 8.56 6.90 1.03
C GLY A 19 7.13 6.65 0.52
N GLN A 20 6.99 6.01 -0.65
CA GLN A 20 5.68 5.63 -1.17
C GLN A 20 5.26 4.30 -0.56
N LEU A 21 3.96 4.11 -0.39
CA LEU A 21 3.40 2.87 0.08
C LEU A 21 2.73 2.12 -1.08
N MET A 22 3.26 0.95 -1.39
CA MET A 22 2.68 0.00 -2.32
C MET A 22 1.75 -0.93 -1.54
N ILE A 23 0.53 -1.14 -2.01
CA ILE A 23 -0.46 -2.04 -1.39
C ILE A 23 -1.02 -2.99 -2.44
N ARG A 24 -1.21 -4.25 -2.06
CA ARG A 24 -1.89 -5.27 -2.85
C ARG A 24 -2.62 -6.29 -1.99
N GLU A 25 -3.41 -7.16 -2.62
CA GLU A 25 -4.06 -8.27 -1.94
C GLU A 25 -3.05 -9.38 -1.61
N ALA A 26 -3.03 -9.79 -0.35
CA ALA A 26 -2.11 -10.80 0.16
C ALA A 26 -2.38 -12.16 -0.49
N GLY A 27 -1.30 -12.86 -0.87
CA GLY A 27 -1.37 -14.24 -1.37
C GLY A 27 -1.90 -14.40 -2.80
N LYS A 28 -2.28 -13.31 -3.49
CA LYS A 28 -2.67 -13.34 -4.91
C LYS A 28 -1.49 -13.28 -5.88
N TYR A 29 -0.31 -12.90 -5.40
CA TYR A 29 0.87 -12.63 -6.23
C TYR A 29 2.06 -13.47 -5.80
N PRO A 30 2.90 -13.94 -6.74
CA PRO A 30 4.20 -14.51 -6.40
C PRO A 30 4.99 -13.52 -5.52
N SER A 31 5.76 -14.03 -4.56
CA SER A 31 6.57 -13.21 -3.63
C SER A 31 7.54 -12.26 -4.34
N ASN A 32 7.89 -12.58 -5.59
CA ASN A 32 8.86 -11.86 -6.42
C ASN A 32 8.18 -10.89 -7.39
N ASP A 33 6.85 -10.86 -7.42
CA ASP A 33 6.12 -9.86 -8.17
C ASP A 33 6.10 -8.57 -7.34
N ASP A 34 6.42 -7.44 -7.97
CA ASP A 34 6.36 -6.12 -7.34
C ASP A 34 5.14 -5.34 -7.82
N TYR A 35 4.15 -5.99 -8.43
CA TYR A 35 2.94 -5.32 -8.94
C TYR A 35 2.02 -4.87 -7.78
N PRO A 36 1.92 -3.56 -7.48
CA PRO A 36 0.93 -3.08 -6.54
C PRO A 36 -0.44 -2.91 -7.23
N HIS A 37 -1.50 -3.07 -6.46
CA HIS A 37 -2.81 -2.54 -6.87
C HIS A 37 -2.90 -1.05 -6.62
N PHE A 38 -2.24 -0.59 -5.56
CA PHE A 38 -2.32 0.79 -5.13
C PHE A 38 -0.93 1.32 -4.75
N ILE A 39 -0.68 2.56 -5.11
CA ILE A 39 0.49 3.31 -4.67
C ILE A 39 -0.03 4.59 -4.02
N VAL A 40 0.30 4.77 -2.74
CA VAL A 40 -0.08 5.95 -1.97
C VAL A 40 1.19 6.70 -1.57
N SER A 41 1.22 8.00 -1.87
CA SER A 41 2.32 8.87 -1.46
C SER A 41 1.81 9.85 -0.40
N PHE A 42 2.63 10.07 0.63
CA PHE A 42 2.31 11.01 1.70
C PHE A 42 3.32 12.16 1.75
N ASP A 43 2.89 13.33 2.22
CA ASP A 43 3.80 14.39 2.62
C ASP A 43 4.37 14.14 4.03
N SER A 44 5.26 15.02 4.49
CA SER A 44 5.86 14.93 5.82
C SER A 44 4.90 15.21 6.97
N GLN A 45 3.67 15.65 6.69
CA GLN A 45 2.61 15.89 7.67
C GLN A 45 1.61 14.73 7.72
N GLY A 46 1.79 13.70 6.88
CA GLY A 46 0.90 12.55 6.78
C GLY A 46 -0.35 12.78 5.93
N ASN A 47 -0.40 13.84 5.14
CA ASN A 47 -1.46 14.03 4.17
C ASN A 47 -1.16 13.21 2.90
N VAL A 48 -2.21 12.69 2.26
CA VAL A 48 -2.09 12.01 0.96
C VAL A 48 -1.70 13.05 -0.09
N LYS A 49 -0.52 12.89 -0.69
CA LYS A 49 -0.03 13.70 -1.81
C LYS A 49 -0.50 13.14 -3.15
N ASP A 50 -0.52 11.83 -3.28
CA ASP A 50 -0.89 11.15 -4.52
C ASP A 50 -1.47 9.77 -4.22
N PHE A 51 -2.45 9.37 -5.02
CA PHE A 51 -3.09 8.05 -4.96
C PHE A 51 -3.21 7.52 -6.38
N HIS A 52 -2.49 6.43 -6.64
CA HIS A 52 -2.58 5.69 -7.89
C HIS A 52 -3.19 4.33 -7.63
N SER A 53 -4.29 4.01 -8.33
CA SER A 53 -4.83 2.66 -8.43
C SER A 53 -4.57 2.13 -9.83
N SER A 54 -3.97 0.94 -9.93
CA SER A 54 -4.00 0.20 -11.17
C SER A 54 -5.36 -0.48 -11.28
N ASP A 55 -6.07 -0.24 -12.38
CA ASP A 55 -7.20 -1.09 -12.78
C ASP A 55 -6.63 -2.47 -13.10
N SER A 56 -6.43 -3.27 -12.07
CA SER A 56 -6.14 -4.69 -12.24
C SER A 56 -7.28 -5.27 -13.07
N ARG A 57 -6.97 -6.20 -13.98
CA ARG A 57 -7.98 -6.92 -14.79
C ARG A 57 -9.03 -7.65 -13.94
N TYR A 58 -8.83 -7.71 -12.62
CA TYR A 58 -9.69 -8.37 -11.64
C TYR A 58 -10.46 -7.38 -10.75
N GLY A 59 -10.31 -6.06 -11.00
CA GLY A 59 -10.77 -5.02 -10.09
C GLY A 59 -10.06 -5.10 -8.74
N SER A 60 -10.39 -4.18 -7.84
CA SER A 60 -10.12 -4.36 -6.42
C SER A 60 -11.43 -4.18 -5.68
N ARG A 61 -11.68 -5.03 -4.67
CA ARG A 61 -12.85 -4.88 -3.79
C ARG A 61 -12.70 -3.73 -2.79
N PHE A 62 -11.50 -3.15 -2.69
CA PHE A 62 -11.17 -2.13 -1.71
C PHE A 62 -11.33 -0.74 -2.30
N GLY A 63 -12.00 0.14 -1.56
CA GLY A 63 -12.15 1.55 -1.93
C GLY A 63 -10.93 2.39 -1.56
N GLN A 64 -10.77 3.55 -2.20
CA GLN A 64 -9.67 4.49 -1.91
C GLN A 64 -9.53 4.82 -0.41
N ASN A 65 -10.65 5.08 0.27
CA ASN A 65 -10.63 5.42 1.70
C ASN A 65 -10.07 4.29 2.57
N GLU A 66 -10.40 3.03 2.24
CA GLU A 66 -9.89 1.86 2.96
C GLU A 66 -8.38 1.71 2.74
N ILE A 67 -7.93 1.88 1.50
CA ILE A 67 -6.52 1.80 1.14
C ILE A 67 -5.71 2.91 1.82
N VAL A 68 -6.23 4.14 1.87
CA VAL A 68 -5.58 5.25 2.58
C VAL A 68 -5.52 4.98 4.09
N ALA A 69 -6.59 4.46 4.69
CA ALA A 69 -6.60 4.11 6.11
C ALA A 69 -5.57 3.01 6.44
N THR A 70 -5.51 1.95 5.63
CA THR A 70 -4.48 0.92 5.72
C THR A 70 -3.09 1.52 5.58
N ALA A 71 -2.90 2.43 4.63
CA ALA A 71 -1.61 3.03 4.38
C ALA A 71 -1.10 3.87 5.56
N LEU A 72 -1.97 4.69 6.14
CA LEU A 72 -1.68 5.47 7.34
C LEU A 72 -1.34 4.57 8.54
N ALA A 73 -2.06 3.46 8.72
CA ALA A 73 -1.79 2.51 9.79
C ALA A 73 -0.39 1.88 9.65
N VAL A 74 0.00 1.49 8.44
CA VAL A 74 1.33 0.92 8.16
C VAL A 74 2.44 1.94 8.43
N LEU A 75 2.27 3.19 8.02
CA LEU A 75 3.28 4.22 8.23
C LEU A 75 3.44 4.59 9.72
N ARG A 76 2.32 4.71 10.46
CA ARG A 76 2.33 4.93 11.92
C ARG A 76 3.01 3.78 12.66
N ALA A 77 2.71 2.54 12.30
CA ALA A 77 3.34 1.36 12.90
C ALA A 77 4.86 1.31 12.67
N LYS A 78 5.36 2.00 11.64
CA LYS A 78 6.79 2.11 11.32
C LYS A 78 7.46 3.37 11.88
N GLY A 79 6.72 4.25 12.58
CA GLY A 79 7.25 5.53 13.08
C GLY A 79 7.63 6.51 11.97
N MET A 80 6.98 6.40 10.80
CA MET A 80 7.23 7.25 9.64
C MET A 80 6.23 8.43 9.55
N LEU A 81 5.29 8.51 10.49
CA LEU A 81 4.29 9.55 10.69
C LEU A 81 4.12 9.82 12.18
#